data_AF-A0A8S0H1L5-F1
#
_entry.id   AF-A0A8S0H1L5-F1
#
_cell.length_a   1.000
_cell.length_b   1.000
_cell.length_c   1.000
_cell.angle_alpha   90.00
_cell.angle_beta   90.00
_cell.angle_gamma   90.00
#
_symmetry.space_group_name_H-M   'P 1'
#
loop_
_entity.id
_entity.type
_entity.pdbx_description
1 polymer ?
#
loop_
_entity_poly.entity_id
_entity_poly.type
_entity_poly.pdbx_seq_one_letter_code
_entity_poly.pdbx_strand_id
1 'polypeptide(L)'
;MSSVLLPRAAFIRGAIAIMPLSLATAPWGLLAGSMAIEANLTPLQGQGLSSIVFAGAAQLVAIGMLKGGAGIFSILLTTLLLTSQHLLYGMSMRSVISPLPGRWRVGLGFLLTDELFALTSAHDKQQFDRWYALGVGLTFYVAWNLFTLLGIVLGKNIPGLEHLGLDFSIAATFIALITPLVRNVPTVVCVAVSLFCSVLFSYWHWGSALVLSGLAGMTAGFVCNKLYRGQA
;
A
#
# COMPACT_ATOMS: atom_id res chain seq x y z
N MET A 1 -9.45 -32.05 -3.64
CA MET A 1 -10.80 -31.48 -3.52
C MET A 1 -10.70 -30.23 -2.67
N SER A 2 -10.61 -29.05 -3.30
CA SER A 2 -10.61 -27.77 -2.58
C SER A 2 -11.96 -27.60 -1.91
N SER A 3 -12.00 -27.64 -0.58
CA SER A 3 -13.21 -27.37 0.19
C SER A 3 -13.66 -25.93 -0.11
N VAL A 4 -14.73 -25.79 -0.89
CA VAL A 4 -15.39 -24.50 -1.10
C VAL A 4 -15.88 -24.03 0.26
N LEU A 5 -15.15 -23.10 0.87
CA LEU A 5 -15.58 -22.47 2.11
C LEU A 5 -16.91 -21.77 1.84
N LEU A 6 -17.82 -21.80 2.82
CA LEU A 6 -19.03 -21.00 2.75
C LEU A 6 -18.65 -19.53 2.58
N PRO A 7 -19.37 -18.75 1.74
CA PRO A 7 -19.04 -17.34 1.46
C PRO A 7 -18.76 -16.50 2.72
N ARG A 8 -19.54 -16.73 3.79
CA ARG A 8 -19.36 -16.06 5.08
C ARG A 8 -18.04 -16.44 5.77
N ALA A 9 -17.69 -17.72 5.76
CA ALA A 9 -16.47 -18.21 6.38
C ALA A 9 -15.22 -17.68 5.65
N ALA A 10 -15.25 -17.65 4.31
CA ALA A 10 -14.18 -17.07 3.50
C ALA A 10 -14.01 -15.57 3.78
N PHE A 11 -15.11 -14.81 3.83
CA PHE A 11 -15.09 -13.39 4.17
C PHE A 11 -14.50 -13.13 5.56
N ILE A 12 -14.99 -13.83 6.59
CA ILE A 12 -14.50 -13.66 7.97
C ILE A 12 -13.02 -14.02 8.06
N ARG A 13 -12.58 -15.09 7.39
CA ARG A 13 -11.16 -15.47 7.35
C ARG A 13 -10.30 -14.38 6.72
N GLY A 14 -10.78 -13.75 5.65
CA GLY A 14 -10.12 -12.59 5.02
C GLY A 14 -10.06 -11.38 5.95
N ALA A 15 -11.18 -11.06 6.61
CA ALA A 15 -11.26 -9.97 7.58
C ALA A 15 -10.27 -10.17 8.73
N ILE A 16 -10.21 -11.37 9.32
CA ILE A 16 -9.27 -11.68 10.42
C ILE A 16 -7.81 -11.61 9.93
N ALA A 17 -7.52 -12.08 8.71
CA ALA A 17 -6.17 -12.09 8.17
C ALA A 17 -5.58 -10.67 7.98
N ILE A 18 -6.41 -9.69 7.63
CA ILE A 18 -5.97 -8.30 7.40
C ILE A 18 -5.90 -7.47 8.69
N MET A 19 -6.60 -7.86 9.77
CA MET A 19 -6.67 -7.09 11.02
C MET A 19 -5.31 -6.61 11.57
N PRO A 20 -4.24 -7.44 11.63
CA PRO A 20 -2.94 -6.98 12.13
C PRO A 20 -2.36 -5.84 11.29
N LEU A 21 -2.48 -5.94 9.96
CA LEU A 21 -2.05 -4.91 9.01
C LEU A 21 -2.95 -3.67 9.09
N SER A 22 -4.27 -3.84 9.23
CA SER A 22 -5.20 -2.72 9.49
C SER A 22 -4.79 -1.92 10.73
N LEU A 23 -4.46 -2.59 11.83
CA LEU A 23 -4.01 -1.88 13.04
C LEU A 23 -2.66 -1.19 12.84
N ALA A 24 -1.76 -1.79 12.07
CA ALA A 24 -0.47 -1.18 11.74
C ALA A 24 -0.62 0.13 10.93
N THR A 25 -1.69 0.29 10.15
CA THR A 25 -1.94 1.53 9.39
C THR A 25 -2.63 2.64 10.18
N ALA A 26 -3.01 2.38 11.44
CA ALA A 26 -3.66 3.39 12.28
C ALA A 26 -2.88 4.71 12.37
N PRO A 27 -1.55 4.74 12.61
CA PRO A 27 -0.80 5.99 12.64
C PRO A 27 -0.85 6.78 11.33
N TRP A 28 -0.89 6.12 10.17
CA TRP A 28 -0.96 6.83 8.88
C TRP A 28 -2.35 7.36 8.61
N GLY A 29 -3.38 6.60 8.97
CA GLY A 29 -4.76 7.09 8.86
C GLY A 29 -4.92 8.33 9.73
N LEU A 30 -4.42 8.29 10.97
CA LEU A 30 -4.40 9.45 11.85
C LEU A 30 -3.66 10.64 11.23
N LEU A 31 -2.45 10.40 10.68
CA LEU A 31 -1.66 11.42 9.98
C LEU A 31 -2.38 11.99 8.75
N ALA A 32 -3.01 11.15 7.94
CA ALA A 32 -3.75 11.59 6.76
C ALA A 32 -4.93 12.49 7.15
N GLY A 33 -5.62 12.17 8.24
CA GLY A 33 -6.69 12.98 8.78
C GLY A 33 -6.21 14.32 9.35
N SER A 34 -5.10 14.33 10.09
CA SER A 34 -4.55 15.56 10.66
C SER A 34 -3.98 16.48 9.57
N MET A 35 -3.23 15.94 8.62
CA MET A 35 -2.69 16.70 7.48
C MET A 35 -3.79 17.31 6.62
N ALA A 36 -4.96 16.67 6.49
CA ALA A 36 -6.08 17.25 5.76
C ALA A 36 -6.57 18.54 6.45
N ILE A 37 -6.67 18.54 7.79
CA ILE A 37 -7.04 19.73 8.57
C ILE A 37 -5.98 20.83 8.44
N GLU A 38 -4.71 20.48 8.54
CA GLU A 38 -3.62 21.44 8.33
C GLU A 38 -3.58 22.05 6.92
N ALA A 39 -3.94 21.27 5.91
CA ALA A 39 -4.06 21.71 4.52
C ALA A 39 -5.28 22.62 4.29
N ASN A 40 -5.97 23.04 5.36
CA ASN A 40 -7.20 23.83 5.35
C ASN A 40 -8.37 23.15 4.63
N LEU A 41 -8.35 21.81 4.52
CA LEU A 41 -9.50 21.07 4.01
C LEU A 41 -10.59 20.98 5.08
N THR A 42 -11.84 21.03 4.64
CA THR A 42 -12.95 20.71 5.54
C THR A 42 -12.91 19.23 5.95
N PRO A 43 -13.48 18.85 7.10
CA PRO A 43 -13.57 17.45 7.53
C PRO A 43 -14.19 16.53 6.48
N LEU A 44 -15.22 17.01 5.79
CA LEU A 44 -15.89 16.27 4.74
C LEU A 44 -14.99 16.09 3.51
N GLN A 45 -14.18 17.09 3.15
CA GLN A 45 -13.20 16.97 2.07
C GLN A 45 -12.06 16.01 2.45
N GLY A 46 -11.54 16.10 3.67
CA GLY A 46 -10.51 15.19 4.17
C GLY A 46 -10.99 13.73 4.20
N GLN A 47 -12.19 13.49 4.73
CA GLN A 47 -12.79 12.15 4.73
C GLN A 47 -13.11 11.68 3.32
N GLY A 48 -13.69 12.54 2.48
CA GLY A 48 -14.03 12.22 1.10
C GLY A 48 -12.80 11.84 0.28
N LEU A 49 -11.68 12.54 0.48
CA LEU A 49 -10.40 12.20 -0.15
C LEU A 49 -9.97 10.78 0.26
N SER A 50 -10.07 10.43 1.54
CA SER A 50 -9.76 9.09 2.06
C SER A 50 -10.70 8.00 1.54
N SER A 51 -11.97 8.34 1.33
CA SER A 51 -12.98 7.41 0.85
C SER A 51 -12.88 7.15 -0.65
N ILE A 52 -12.37 8.12 -1.43
CA ILE A 52 -12.24 8.03 -2.90
C ILE A 52 -10.84 7.56 -3.30
N VAL A 53 -9.81 8.18 -2.74
CA VAL A 53 -8.40 7.86 -2.98
C VAL A 53 -7.97 6.82 -1.96
N PHE A 54 -8.37 5.57 -2.20
CA PHE A 54 -8.00 4.45 -1.34
C PHE A 54 -6.57 3.96 -1.62
N ALA A 55 -5.60 4.84 -1.37
CA ALA A 55 -4.17 4.58 -1.50
C ALA A 55 -3.41 5.49 -0.52
N GLY A 56 -2.97 4.93 0.61
CA GLY A 56 -2.48 5.73 1.74
C GLY A 56 -1.29 6.64 1.40
N ALA A 57 -0.26 6.10 0.74
CA ALA A 57 0.90 6.88 0.32
C ALA A 57 0.51 8.00 -0.67
N ALA A 58 -0.36 7.70 -1.63
CA ALA A 58 -0.84 8.67 -2.60
C ALA A 58 -1.68 9.78 -1.96
N GLN A 59 -2.52 9.43 -0.99
CA GLN A 59 -3.33 10.39 -0.25
C GLN A 59 -2.44 11.38 0.53
N LEU A 60 -1.43 10.89 1.24
CA LEU A 60 -0.50 11.75 1.99
C LEU A 60 0.27 12.71 1.07
N VAL A 61 0.80 12.19 -0.04
CA VAL A 61 1.50 13.01 -1.05
C VAL A 61 0.55 14.04 -1.67
N ALA A 62 -0.68 13.64 -2.01
CA ALA A 62 -1.68 14.56 -2.57
C ALA A 62 -2.03 15.68 -1.59
N ILE A 63 -2.23 15.38 -0.30
CA ILE A 63 -2.49 16.38 0.73
C ILE A 63 -1.29 17.32 0.89
N GLY A 64 -0.07 16.78 0.93
CA GLY A 64 1.16 17.58 1.01
C GLY A 64 1.34 18.53 -0.18
N MET A 65 1.07 18.04 -1.39
CA MET A 65 1.11 18.86 -2.61
C MET A 65 0.01 19.93 -2.63
N LEU A 66 -1.20 19.61 -2.17
CA LEU A 66 -2.28 20.59 -1.99
C LEU A 66 -1.88 21.69 -1.00
N LYS A 67 -1.32 21.32 0.16
CA LYS A 67 -0.81 22.27 1.17
C LYS A 67 0.29 23.16 0.59
N GLY A 68 1.16 22.61 -0.27
CA GLY A 68 2.20 23.35 -0.99
C GLY A 68 1.73 24.19 -2.19
N GLY A 69 0.43 24.23 -2.48
CA GLY A 69 -0.12 25.01 -3.59
C GLY A 69 0.15 24.43 -4.98
N ALA A 70 0.46 23.14 -5.08
CA ALA A 70 0.67 22.48 -6.37
C ALA A 70 -0.61 22.47 -7.21
N GLY A 71 -0.46 22.64 -8.53
CA GLY A 71 -1.59 22.56 -9.45
C GLY A 71 -2.19 21.15 -9.52
N ILE A 72 -3.50 21.07 -9.77
CA ILE A 72 -4.25 19.81 -9.84
C ILE A 72 -3.65 18.80 -10.82
N PHE A 73 -3.14 19.28 -11.96
CA PHE A 73 -2.52 18.42 -12.96
C PHE A 73 -1.26 17.73 -12.42
N SER A 74 -0.43 18.46 -11.66
CA SER A 74 0.76 17.90 -11.04
C SER A 74 0.39 16.86 -10.00
N ILE A 75 -0.63 17.14 -9.16
CA ILE A 75 -1.11 16.18 -8.16
C ILE A 75 -1.61 14.89 -8.81
N LEU A 76 -2.41 15.00 -9.87
CA LEU A 76 -2.94 13.85 -10.61
C LEU A 76 -1.81 13.04 -11.26
N LEU A 77 -0.84 13.72 -11.89
CA LEU A 77 0.29 13.06 -12.52
C LEU A 77 1.17 12.35 -11.48
N THR A 78 1.52 13.02 -10.40
CA THR A 78 2.31 12.42 -9.30
C THR A 78 1.59 11.23 -8.70
N THR A 79 0.28 11.36 -8.43
CA THR A 79 -0.54 10.28 -7.89
C THR A 79 -0.56 9.08 -8.85
N LEU A 80 -0.81 9.33 -10.14
CA LEU A 80 -0.82 8.29 -11.17
C LEU A 80 0.51 7.54 -11.25
N LEU A 81 1.62 8.28 -11.25
CA LEU A 81 2.97 7.71 -11.31
C LEU A 81 3.27 6.90 -10.05
N LEU A 82 2.94 7.42 -8.87
CA LEU A 82 3.14 6.77 -7.59
C LEU A 82 2.33 5.47 -7.48
N THR A 83 1.07 5.47 -7.92
CA THR A 83 0.19 4.30 -7.83
C THR A 83 0.29 3.35 -9.03
N SER A 84 1.18 3.62 -10.00
CA SER A 84 1.31 2.84 -11.23
C SER A 84 1.51 1.33 -10.99
N GLN A 85 2.06 0.94 -9.84
CA GLN A 85 2.18 -0.46 -9.41
C GLN A 85 0.84 -1.22 -9.38
N HIS A 86 -0.28 -0.53 -9.12
CA HIS A 86 -1.61 -1.13 -9.09
C HIS A 86 -2.04 -1.64 -10.49
N LEU A 87 -1.51 -1.06 -11.57
CA LEU A 87 -1.72 -1.57 -12.93
C LEU A 87 -1.05 -2.94 -13.11
N LEU A 88 0.16 -3.12 -12.56
CA LEU A 88 0.87 -4.39 -12.58
C LEU A 88 0.13 -5.45 -11.77
N TYR A 89 -0.39 -5.09 -10.59
CA TYR A 89 -1.22 -5.97 -9.77
C TYR A 89 -2.49 -6.40 -10.51
N GLY A 90 -3.19 -5.44 -11.13
CA GLY A 90 -4.37 -5.72 -11.95
C GLY A 90 -4.08 -6.67 -13.12
N MET A 91 -2.94 -6.50 -13.80
CA MET A 91 -2.51 -7.43 -14.85
C MET A 91 -2.20 -8.83 -14.31
N SER A 92 -1.53 -8.91 -13.16
CA SER A 92 -1.20 -10.19 -12.50
C SER A 92 -2.45 -10.98 -12.10
N MET A 93 -3.46 -10.30 -11.56
CA MET A 93 -4.72 -10.90 -11.11
C MET A 93 -5.74 -11.11 -12.25
N ARG A 94 -5.43 -10.66 -13.48
CA ARG A 94 -6.37 -10.70 -14.62
C ARG A 94 -6.94 -12.09 -14.87
N SER A 95 -6.13 -13.14 -14.81
CA SER A 95 -6.58 -14.52 -15.07
C SER A 95 -7.67 -14.99 -14.10
N VAL A 96 -7.73 -14.39 -12.91
CA VAL A 96 -8.60 -14.80 -11.82
C VAL A 96 -9.79 -13.86 -11.63
N ILE A 97 -9.61 -12.57 -11.93
CA ILE A 97 -10.65 -11.54 -11.82
C ILE A 97 -11.46 -11.40 -13.13
N SER A 98 -10.85 -11.59 -14.30
CA SER A 98 -11.54 -11.44 -15.60
C SER A 98 -12.78 -12.32 -15.77
N PRO A 99 -12.83 -13.57 -15.24
CA PRO A 99 -14.03 -14.40 -15.31
C PRO A 99 -15.20 -13.93 -14.43
N LEU A 100 -14.98 -12.99 -13.50
CA LEU A 100 -15.99 -12.53 -12.57
C LEU A 100 -16.96 -11.50 -13.18
N PRO A 101 -18.21 -11.39 -12.67
CA PRO A 101 -19.14 -10.35 -13.09
C PRO A 101 -18.58 -8.94 -12.89
N GLY A 102 -18.99 -7.97 -13.73
CA GLY A 102 -18.48 -6.59 -13.71
C GLY A 102 -18.48 -5.92 -12.34
N ARG A 103 -19.53 -6.14 -11.53
CA ARG A 103 -19.61 -5.63 -10.14
C ARG A 103 -18.46 -6.07 -9.24
N TRP A 104 -18.00 -7.31 -9.39
CA TRP A 104 -16.86 -7.85 -8.64
C TRP A 104 -15.55 -7.28 -9.14
N ARG A 105 -15.44 -7.08 -10.46
CA ARG A 105 -14.24 -6.48 -11.08
C ARG A 105 -14.04 -5.04 -10.62
N VAL A 106 -15.11 -4.24 -10.60
CA VAL A 106 -15.05 -2.85 -10.12
C VAL A 106 -14.83 -2.79 -8.61
N GLY A 107 -15.56 -3.58 -7.83
CA GLY A 107 -15.43 -3.58 -6.36
C GLY A 107 -14.05 -4.04 -5.88
N LEU A 108 -13.55 -5.18 -6.39
CA LEU A 108 -12.22 -5.67 -6.03
C LEU A 108 -11.10 -4.81 -6.64
N GLY A 109 -11.35 -4.18 -7.78
CA GLY A 109 -10.41 -3.22 -8.38
C GLY A 109 -10.28 -1.95 -7.54
N PHE A 110 -11.39 -1.43 -6.99
CA PHE A 110 -11.37 -0.31 -6.07
C PHE A 110 -10.68 -0.64 -4.74
N LEU A 111 -10.90 -1.84 -4.22
CA LEU A 111 -10.29 -2.31 -2.98
C LEU A 111 -8.85 -2.82 -3.14
N LEU A 112 -8.32 -2.80 -4.37
CA LEU A 112 -6.99 -3.30 -4.67
C LEU A 112 -5.96 -2.39 -4.00
N THR A 113 -5.26 -2.98 -3.04
CA THR A 113 -4.19 -2.39 -2.24
C THR A 113 -3.02 -3.35 -2.21
N ASP A 114 -1.85 -2.86 -1.81
CA ASP A 114 -0.63 -3.66 -1.68
C ASP A 114 -0.88 -4.86 -0.72
N GLU A 115 -1.63 -4.63 0.36
CA GLU A 115 -1.98 -5.63 1.36
C GLU A 115 -2.99 -6.65 0.83
N LEU A 116 -4.01 -6.20 0.09
CA LEU A 116 -4.93 -7.11 -0.58
C LEU A 116 -4.17 -7.98 -1.59
N PHE A 117 -3.30 -7.38 -2.39
CA PHE A 117 -2.49 -8.10 -3.37
C PHE A 117 -1.57 -9.11 -2.67
N ALA A 118 -0.88 -8.73 -1.60
CA ALA A 118 0.01 -9.61 -0.85
C ALA A 118 -0.73 -10.81 -0.25
N LEU A 119 -1.89 -10.61 0.38
CA LEU A 119 -2.67 -11.68 1.02
C LEU A 119 -3.40 -12.58 0.03
N THR A 120 -3.82 -12.05 -1.11
CA THR A 120 -4.55 -12.81 -2.14
C THR A 120 -3.63 -13.50 -3.13
N SER A 121 -2.45 -12.93 -3.41
CA SER A 121 -1.47 -13.52 -4.34
C SER A 121 -0.57 -14.57 -3.68
N ALA A 122 -0.49 -14.60 -2.35
CA ALA A 122 0.22 -15.65 -1.61
C ALA A 122 -0.48 -17.02 -1.68
N HIS A 123 -1.80 -17.03 -1.96
CA HIS A 123 -2.56 -18.25 -2.20
C HIS A 123 -2.56 -18.50 -3.71
N ASP A 124 -2.03 -19.65 -4.11
CA ASP A 124 -1.94 -20.15 -5.48
C ASP A 124 -3.12 -19.70 -6.38
N LYS A 125 -2.86 -19.33 -7.64
CA LYS A 125 -3.88 -18.80 -8.58
C LYS A 125 -5.11 -19.71 -8.71
N GLN A 126 -4.95 -21.00 -8.43
CA GLN A 126 -6.02 -22.01 -8.42
C GLN A 126 -6.94 -21.98 -7.17
N GLN A 127 -6.58 -21.26 -6.11
CA GLN A 127 -7.31 -21.20 -4.84
C GLN A 127 -7.87 -19.81 -4.50
N PHE A 128 -7.85 -18.87 -5.44
CA PHE A 128 -8.41 -17.54 -5.20
C PHE A 128 -9.90 -17.60 -4.85
N ASP A 129 -10.26 -17.01 -3.72
CA ASP A 129 -11.64 -16.83 -3.28
C ASP A 129 -12.00 -15.34 -3.26
N ARG A 130 -12.97 -14.97 -4.09
CA ARG A 130 -13.50 -13.59 -4.18
C ARG A 130 -14.08 -13.08 -2.86
N TRP A 131 -14.65 -13.95 -2.02
CA TRP A 131 -15.22 -13.57 -0.74
C TRP A 131 -14.15 -13.33 0.30
N TYR A 132 -13.06 -14.10 0.27
CA TYR A 132 -11.86 -13.83 1.05
C TYR A 132 -11.24 -12.48 0.65
N ALA A 133 -11.05 -12.24 -0.65
CA ALA A 133 -10.51 -10.97 -1.15
C ALA A 133 -11.39 -9.77 -0.76
N LEU A 134 -12.72 -9.93 -0.81
CA LEU A 134 -13.65 -8.90 -0.35
C LEU A 134 -13.53 -8.66 1.17
N GLY A 135 -13.40 -9.73 1.97
CA GLY A 135 -13.19 -9.63 3.41
C GLY A 135 -11.94 -8.86 3.77
N VAL A 136 -10.83 -9.14 3.08
CA VAL A 136 -9.57 -8.40 3.22
C VAL A 136 -9.76 -6.92 2.86
N GLY A 137 -10.20 -6.64 1.63
CA GLY A 137 -10.29 -5.27 1.13
C GLY A 137 -11.29 -4.40 1.89
N LEU A 138 -12.49 -4.91 2.17
CA LEU A 138 -13.53 -4.13 2.83
C LEU A 138 -13.18 -3.83 4.29
N THR A 139 -12.62 -4.81 5.02
CA THR A 139 -12.18 -4.61 6.41
C THR A 139 -11.07 -3.56 6.48
N PHE A 140 -10.11 -3.63 5.55
CA PHE A 140 -9.04 -2.64 5.45
C PHE A 140 -9.57 -1.24 5.10
N TYR A 141 -10.51 -1.17 4.15
CA TYR A 141 -11.14 0.10 3.76
C TYR A 141 -11.88 0.77 4.92
N VAL A 142 -12.66 0.00 5.68
CA VAL A 142 -13.37 0.50 6.85
C VAL A 142 -12.38 0.97 7.91
N ALA A 143 -11.34 0.17 8.21
CA ALA A 143 -10.31 0.54 9.18
C ALA A 143 -9.60 1.84 8.77
N TRP A 144 -9.18 1.97 7.51
CA TRP A 144 -8.55 3.18 6.97
C TRP A 144 -9.42 4.42 7.16
N ASN A 145 -10.69 4.34 6.76
CA ASN A 145 -11.61 5.48 6.90
C ASN A 145 -11.88 5.84 8.36
N LEU A 146 -11.94 4.86 9.26
CA LEU A 146 -12.09 5.11 10.70
C LEU A 146 -10.86 5.81 11.28
N PHE A 147 -9.65 5.37 10.93
CA PHE A 147 -8.43 6.02 11.40
C PHE A 147 -8.27 7.43 10.82
N THR A 148 -8.62 7.65 9.55
CA THR A 148 -8.65 9.00 8.97
C THR A 148 -9.64 9.90 9.70
N LEU A 149 -10.85 9.39 10.00
CA LEU A 149 -11.84 10.15 10.75
C LEU A 149 -11.32 10.54 12.14
N LEU A 150 -10.70 9.59 12.84
CA LEU A 150 -10.05 9.85 14.13
C LEU A 150 -8.94 10.88 13.98
N GLY A 151 -8.15 10.82 12.91
CA GLY A 151 -7.11 11.79 12.58
C GLY A 151 -7.65 13.20 12.36
N ILE A 152 -8.78 13.32 11.65
CA ILE A 152 -9.49 14.59 11.43
C ILE A 152 -9.98 15.17 12.76
N VAL A 153 -10.56 14.32 13.63
CA VAL A 153 -11.04 14.76 14.95
C VAL A 153 -9.87 15.18 15.83
N LEU A 154 -8.80 14.39 15.89
CA LEU A 154 -7.63 14.70 16.71
C LEU A 154 -6.87 15.91 16.18
N GLY A 155 -6.69 16.05 14.87
CA GLY A 155 -6.01 17.19 14.25
C GLY A 155 -6.71 18.53 14.46
N LYS A 156 -8.02 18.54 14.75
CA LYS A 156 -8.74 19.75 15.18
C LYS A 156 -8.47 20.15 16.63
N ASN A 157 -8.25 19.17 17.50
CA ASN A 157 -8.16 19.38 18.95
C ASN A 157 -6.71 19.47 19.44
N ILE A 158 -5.77 18.83 18.73
CA ILE A 158 -4.36 18.74 19.09
C ILE A 158 -3.54 19.34 17.94
N PRO A 159 -3.04 20.57 18.08
CA PRO A 159 -2.16 21.18 17.09
C PRO A 159 -0.81 20.46 17.07
N GLY A 160 -0.24 20.24 15.87
CA GLY A 160 1.06 19.62 15.71
C GLY A 160 1.05 18.08 15.69
N LEU A 161 -0.08 17.43 15.40
CA LEU A 161 -0.19 15.97 15.40
C LEU A 161 0.79 15.30 14.42
N GLU A 162 1.05 15.94 13.28
CA GLU A 162 2.03 15.52 12.28
C GLU A 162 3.48 15.50 12.81
N HIS A 163 3.80 16.30 13.83
CA HIS A 163 5.14 16.34 14.42
C HIS A 163 5.42 15.21 15.42
N LEU A 164 4.41 14.38 15.73
CA LEU A 164 4.57 13.23 16.63
C LEU A 164 5.31 12.05 15.98
N GLY A 165 5.85 12.21 14.76
CA GLY A 165 6.56 11.16 14.04
C GLY A 165 5.63 10.05 13.54
N LEU A 166 4.35 10.35 13.30
CA LEU A 166 3.39 9.38 12.78
C LEU A 166 3.76 8.88 11.37
N ASP A 167 4.55 9.67 10.64
CA ASP A 167 5.13 9.35 9.33
C ASP A 167 6.15 8.21 9.39
N PHE A 168 6.87 8.03 10.50
CA PHE A 168 7.79 6.88 10.70
C PHE A 168 7.08 5.53 10.58
N SER A 169 5.82 5.50 10.97
CA SER A 169 4.98 4.31 10.83
C SER A 169 4.93 3.84 9.38
N ILE A 170 5.22 4.73 8.41
CA ILE A 170 5.30 4.41 6.98
C ILE A 170 6.39 3.42 6.68
N ALA A 171 7.60 3.80 7.04
CA ALA A 171 8.75 2.92 6.95
C ALA A 171 8.52 1.63 7.76
N ALA A 172 7.99 1.73 8.98
CA ALA A 172 7.80 0.58 9.86
C ALA A 172 6.88 -0.51 9.27
N THR A 173 5.74 -0.12 8.67
CA THR A 173 4.79 -1.09 8.09
C THR A 173 5.38 -1.79 6.87
N PHE A 174 6.05 -1.05 5.98
CA PHE A 174 6.72 -1.65 4.84
C PHE A 174 7.87 -2.58 5.27
N ILE A 175 8.66 -2.19 6.27
CA ILE A 175 9.68 -3.06 6.85
C ILE A 175 9.04 -4.34 7.39
N ALA A 176 7.95 -4.25 8.16
CA ALA A 176 7.25 -5.40 8.70
C ALA A 176 6.67 -6.33 7.60
N LEU A 177 6.20 -5.78 6.48
CA LEU A 177 5.68 -6.53 5.34
C LEU A 177 6.79 -7.21 4.53
N ILE A 178 7.94 -6.54 4.38
CA ILE A 178 9.09 -7.06 3.62
C ILE A 178 9.90 -8.08 4.43
N THR A 179 10.05 -7.87 5.74
CA THR A 179 10.83 -8.76 6.64
C THR A 179 10.54 -10.26 6.43
N PRO A 180 9.27 -10.73 6.42
CA PRO A 180 8.99 -12.16 6.21
C PRO A 180 9.29 -12.66 4.78
N LEU A 181 9.47 -11.76 3.80
CA LEU A 181 9.87 -12.09 2.42
C LEU A 181 11.38 -12.25 2.27
N VAL A 182 12.18 -11.66 3.16
CA VAL A 182 13.65 -11.74 3.15
C VAL A 182 14.11 -13.05 3.79
N ARG A 183 14.00 -14.15 3.02
CA ARG A 183 14.34 -15.50 3.51
C ARG A 183 15.60 -16.09 2.91
N ASN A 184 16.06 -15.57 1.77
CA ASN A 184 17.17 -16.14 1.00
C ASN A 184 18.25 -15.10 0.73
N VAL A 185 19.49 -15.56 0.56
CA VAL A 185 20.66 -14.71 0.26
C VAL A 185 20.42 -13.74 -0.90
N PRO A 186 19.83 -14.15 -2.05
CA PRO A 186 19.57 -13.22 -3.14
C PRO A 186 18.59 -12.08 -2.78
N THR A 187 17.61 -12.37 -1.93
CA THR A 187 16.65 -11.37 -1.45
C THR A 187 17.31 -10.40 -0.47
N VAL A 188 18.21 -10.89 0.38
CA VAL A 188 19.02 -10.03 1.28
C VAL A 188 19.90 -9.07 0.47
N VAL A 189 20.60 -9.59 -0.55
CA VAL A 189 21.43 -8.77 -1.45
C VAL A 189 20.60 -7.72 -2.17
N CYS A 190 19.41 -8.08 -2.66
CA CYS A 190 18.47 -7.15 -3.27
C CYS A 190 18.14 -5.97 -2.33
N VAL A 191 17.70 -6.28 -1.11
CA VAL A 191 17.31 -5.27 -0.11
C VAL A 191 18.50 -4.39 0.28
N ALA A 192 19.67 -4.98 0.53
CA ALA A 192 20.86 -4.25 0.94
C ALA A 192 21.33 -3.25 -0.13
N VAL A 193 21.35 -3.67 -1.40
CA VAL A 193 21.74 -2.80 -2.53
C VAL A 193 20.71 -1.71 -2.74
N SER A 194 19.40 -2.01 -2.69
CA SER A 194 18.36 -1.00 -2.79
C SER A 194 18.44 0.03 -1.66
N LEU A 195 18.67 -0.39 -0.42
CA LEU A 195 18.82 0.51 0.73
C LEU A 195 20.03 1.45 0.53
N PHE A 196 21.19 0.89 0.19
CA PHE A 196 22.41 1.66 -0.02
C PHE A 196 22.26 2.69 -1.16
N CYS A 197 21.74 2.25 -2.31
CA CYS A 197 21.50 3.13 -3.45
C CYS A 197 20.44 4.20 -3.14
N SER A 198 19.40 3.88 -2.37
CA SER A 198 18.37 4.84 -1.98
C SER A 198 18.96 6.01 -1.17
N VAL A 199 19.80 5.70 -0.18
CA VAL A 199 20.49 6.73 0.64
C VAL A 199 21.43 7.56 -0.23
N LEU A 200 22.23 6.91 -1.08
CA LEU A 200 23.20 7.58 -1.93
C LEU A 200 22.54 8.52 -2.96
N PHE A 201 21.50 8.05 -3.66
CA PHE A 201 20.80 8.85 -4.66
C PHE A 201 19.93 9.95 -4.03
N SER A 202 19.39 9.72 -2.83
CA SER A 202 18.70 10.76 -2.08
C SER A 202 19.66 11.86 -1.62
N TYR A 203 20.89 11.51 -1.23
CA TYR A 203 21.93 12.50 -0.91
C TYR A 203 22.26 13.41 -2.10
N TRP A 204 22.24 12.87 -3.32
CA TRP A 204 22.42 13.64 -4.55
C TRP A 204 21.14 14.31 -5.09
N HIS A 205 20.03 14.25 -4.34
CA HIS A 205 18.76 14.93 -4.69
C HIS A 205 18.22 14.53 -6.08
N TRP A 206 18.48 13.29 -6.51
CA TRP A 206 17.95 12.78 -7.76
C TRP A 206 16.46 12.48 -7.63
N GLY A 207 15.61 13.13 -8.44
CA GLY A 207 14.16 12.91 -8.43
C GLY A 207 13.73 11.48 -8.76
N SER A 208 14.61 10.67 -9.37
CA SER A 208 14.39 9.25 -9.71
C SER A 208 15.10 8.27 -8.77
N ALA A 209 15.62 8.74 -7.63
CA ALA A 209 16.39 7.94 -6.67
C ALA A 209 15.70 6.62 -6.28
N LEU A 210 14.39 6.65 -6.00
CA LEU A 210 13.62 5.46 -5.61
C LEU A 210 13.56 4.42 -6.73
N VAL A 211 13.30 4.83 -7.98
CA VAL A 211 13.22 3.91 -9.12
C VAL A 211 14.58 3.30 -9.41
N LEU A 212 15.64 4.12 -9.43
CA LEU A 212 16.99 3.65 -9.72
C LEU A 212 17.52 2.70 -8.64
N SER A 213 17.25 3.00 -7.37
CA SER A 213 17.64 2.12 -6.25
C SER A 213 16.89 0.77 -6.27
N GLY A 214 15.61 0.76 -6.64
CA GLY A 214 14.84 -0.46 -6.85
C GLY A 214 15.39 -1.31 -8.00
N LEU A 215 15.66 -0.69 -9.16
CA LEU A 215 16.24 -1.38 -10.32
C LEU A 215 17.63 -1.96 -10.01
N ALA A 216 18.48 -1.21 -9.32
CA ALA A 216 19.80 -1.66 -8.92
C ALA A 216 19.73 -2.88 -7.99
N GLY A 217 18.86 -2.83 -6.96
CA GLY A 217 18.68 -3.96 -6.05
C GLY A 217 18.08 -5.19 -6.72
N MET A 218 17.05 -5.04 -7.55
CA MET A 218 16.47 -6.16 -8.31
C MET A 218 17.51 -6.83 -9.21
N THR A 219 18.35 -6.03 -9.88
CA THR A 219 19.42 -6.54 -10.75
C THR A 219 20.46 -7.30 -9.94
N ALA A 220 20.93 -6.74 -8.82
CA ALA A 220 21.89 -7.38 -7.94
C ALA A 220 21.36 -8.70 -7.33
N GLY A 221 20.12 -8.69 -6.87
CA GLY A 221 19.43 -9.89 -6.36
C GLY A 221 19.28 -10.96 -7.43
N PHE A 222 18.91 -10.59 -8.66
CA PHE A 222 18.79 -11.51 -9.78
C PHE A 222 20.14 -12.14 -10.15
N VAL A 223 21.20 -11.35 -10.26
CA VAL A 223 22.56 -11.84 -10.53
C VAL A 223 23.03 -12.78 -9.43
N CYS A 224 22.82 -12.41 -8.16
CA CYS A 224 23.15 -13.26 -7.02
C CYS A 224 22.39 -14.60 -7.08
N ASN A 225 21.10 -14.59 -7.39
CA ASN A 225 20.30 -15.81 -7.52
C ASN A 225 20.82 -16.72 -8.65
N LYS A 226 21.24 -16.13 -9.79
CA LYS A 226 21.79 -16.88 -10.93
C LYS A 226 23.13 -17.53 -10.59
N LEU A 227 24.00 -16.83 -9.85
CA LEU A 227 25.28 -17.35 -9.39
C LEU A 227 25.11 -18.45 -8.34
N TYR A 228 24.17 -18.28 -7.42
CA TYR A 228 23.89 -19.24 -6.34
C TYR A 228 23.29 -20.55 -6.87
N ARG A 229 22.41 -20.48 -7.89
CA ARG A 229 21.89 -21.67 -8.59
C ARG A 229 22.88 -22.34 -9.53
N GLY A 230 23.96 -21.66 -9.91
CA GLY A 230 25.03 -22.25 -10.74
C GLY A 230 26.04 -23.09 -9.94
N GLN A 231 25.91 -23.13 -8.61
CA GLN A 231 26.79 -23.89 -7.70
C GLN A 231 26.11 -25.11 -7.05
N ALA A 232 24.82 -25.34 -7.34
CA ALA A 232 24.04 -26.51 -6.92
C ALA A 232 23.76 -27.42 -8.12
#